data_AF-A0A969MVD5-F1
#
_entry.id   AF-A0A969MVD5-F1
#
_cell.length_a   1.000
_cell.length_b   1.000
_cell.length_c   1.000
_cell.angle_alpha   90.00
_cell.angle_beta   90.00
_cell.angle_gamma   90.00
#
_symmetry.space_group_name_H-M   'P 1'
#
loop_
_entity.id
_entity.type
_entity.pdbx_description
1 polymer ?
#
loop_
_entity_poly.entity_id
_entity_poly.type
_entity_poly.pdbx_seq_one_letter_code
_entity_poly.pdbx_strand_id
1 'polypeptide(L)' 'MTSTLTTSALMSFMDPEYLDDLASKNHESYITAEPFPHIIIDNFLPEFVLDAILEEFPEPGKIGWKTFDDPSQKS' A
#
# COMPACT_ATOMS: atom_id res chain seq x y z
N MET A 1 9.96 -14.23 16.64
CA MET A 1 11.28 -13.71 16.24
C MET A 1 11.02 -12.31 15.74
N THR A 2 11.54 -11.28 16.41
CA THR A 2 11.22 -9.87 16.11
C THR A 2 11.99 -9.43 14.87
N SER A 3 11.26 -9.22 13.77
CA SER A 3 11.79 -8.65 12.54
C SER A 3 12.21 -7.21 12.82
N THR A 4 13.50 -6.92 12.70
CA THR A 4 14.05 -5.57 12.93
C THR A 4 14.38 -4.96 11.59
N LEU A 5 13.35 -4.60 10.83
CA LEU A 5 13.55 -3.66 9.74
C LEU A 5 13.67 -2.27 10.34
N THR A 6 14.90 -1.77 10.34
CA THR A 6 15.18 -0.39 10.73
C THR A 6 14.40 0.56 9.82
N THR A 7 13.73 1.55 10.41
CA THR A 7 13.05 2.66 9.72
C THR A 7 13.89 3.26 8.59
N SER A 8 15.22 3.21 8.69
CA SER A 8 16.16 3.64 7.65
C SER A 8 16.04 2.88 6.32
N ALA A 9 15.76 1.58 6.32
CA ALA A 9 15.56 0.81 5.09
C ALA A 9 14.22 1.15 4.43
N LEU A 10 13.21 1.44 5.26
CA LEU A 10 11.91 1.93 4.81
C LEU A 10 12.00 3.37 4.25
N MET A 11 12.86 4.21 4.80
CA MET A 11 13.06 5.56 4.28
C MET A 11 13.77 5.59 2.92
N SER A 12 14.56 4.56 2.58
CA SER A 12 15.30 4.51 1.32
C SER A 12 14.43 4.18 0.10
N PHE A 13 13.28 3.51 0.24
CA PHE A 13 12.40 3.20 -0.91
C PHE A 13 11.49 4.37 -1.29
N MET A 14 11.34 5.35 -0.40
CA MET A 14 10.59 6.60 -0.63
C MET A 14 11.55 7.74 -0.96
N ASP A 15 12.51 7.47 -1.85
CA ASP A 15 13.41 8.50 -2.36
C ASP A 15 12.60 9.54 -3.18
N PRO A 16 12.62 10.82 -2.79
CA PRO A 16 11.77 11.83 -3.42
C PRO A 16 12.07 12.03 -4.91
N GLU A 17 13.34 11.92 -5.32
CA GLU A 17 13.76 12.13 -6.70
C GLU A 17 13.25 10.99 -7.60
N TYR A 18 13.37 9.74 -7.14
CA TYR A 18 12.78 8.58 -7.79
C TYR A 18 11.26 8.71 -7.93
N LEU A 19 10.57 9.17 -6.88
CA LEU A 19 9.12 9.33 -6.90
C LEU A 19 8.66 10.43 -7.88
N ASP A 20 9.42 11.51 -7.99
CA ASP A 20 9.13 12.59 -8.96
C ASP A 20 9.34 12.13 -10.41
N ASP A 21 10.42 11.39 -10.69
CA ASP A 21 10.64 10.78 -12.01
C ASP A 21 9.54 9.78 -12.36
N LEU A 22 9.18 8.91 -11.40
CA LEU A 22 8.10 7.95 -11.55
C LEU A 22 6.78 8.65 -11.85
N ALA A 23 6.45 9.73 -11.15
CA ALA A 23 5.23 10.50 -11.37
C ALA A 23 5.24 11.19 -12.75
N SER A 24 6.33 11.87 -13.08
CA SER A 24 6.50 12.60 -14.34
C SER A 24 6.37 11.68 -15.55
N LYS A 25 7.06 10.53 -15.51
CA LYS A 25 7.04 9.50 -16.57
C LYS A 25 5.63 8.96 -16.83
N ASN A 26 4.82 8.88 -15.79
CA ASN A 26 3.53 8.22 -15.81
C ASN A 26 2.33 9.18 -15.87
N HIS A 27 2.60 10.49 -15.82
CA HIS A 27 1.58 11.52 -15.73
C HIS A 27 0.52 11.41 -16.83
N GLU A 28 0.95 11.27 -18.09
CA GLU A 28 0.04 11.18 -19.23
C GLU A 28 -0.86 9.94 -19.12
N SER A 29 -0.26 8.77 -18.86
CA SER A 29 -1.02 7.53 -18.70
C SER A 29 -2.05 7.62 -17.57
N TYR A 30 -1.76 8.34 -16.49
CA TYR A 30 -2.71 8.56 -15.42
C TYR A 30 -3.88 9.45 -15.85
N ILE A 31 -3.60 10.63 -16.43
CA ILE A 31 -4.66 11.62 -16.74
C ILE A 31 -5.56 11.20 -17.90
N THR A 32 -5.05 10.40 -18.83
CA THR A 32 -5.82 9.95 -20.01
C THR A 32 -6.53 8.63 -19.79
N ALA A 33 -6.35 7.98 -18.64
CA ALA A 33 -7.00 6.71 -18.36
C ALA A 33 -8.52 6.88 -18.24
N GLU A 34 -9.27 5.94 -18.83
CA GLU A 34 -10.72 5.92 -18.81
C GLU A 34 -11.24 4.73 -17.97
N PRO A 35 -12.41 4.86 -17.32
CA PRO A 35 -13.36 5.98 -17.38
C PRO A 35 -13.04 7.13 -16.41
N PHE A 36 -11.97 7.00 -15.63
CA PHE A 36 -11.48 8.01 -14.71
C PHE A 36 -9.94 7.91 -14.60
N PRO A 37 -9.25 9.01 -14.26
CA PRO A 37 -7.80 9.00 -14.11
C PRO A 37 -7.31 7.94 -13.11
N HIS A 38 -6.49 7.02 -13.58
CA HIS A 38 -5.92 5.94 -12.78
C HIS A 38 -4.64 5.42 -13.43
N ILE A 39 -3.83 4.71 -12.65
CA ILE A 39 -2.61 4.08 -13.14
C ILE A 39 -2.33 2.79 -12.38
N ILE A 40 -1.65 1.86 -13.04
CA ILE A 40 -1.11 0.62 -12.46
C ILE A 40 0.41 0.73 -12.52
N ILE A 41 1.06 0.59 -11.37
CA ILE A 41 2.53 0.57 -11.25
C ILE A 41 2.92 -0.79 -10.68
N ASP A 42 3.47 -1.63 -11.55
CA ASP A 42 3.91 -2.96 -11.15
C ASP A 42 5.10 -2.88 -10.20
N ASN A 43 5.06 -3.70 -9.14
CA ASN A 43 6.13 -3.80 -8.13
C ASN A 43 6.52 -2.44 -7.52
N PHE A 44 5.53 -1.58 -7.27
CA PHE A 44 5.76 -0.24 -6.70
C PHE A 44 6.58 -0.29 -5.40
N LEU A 45 6.30 -1.28 -4.54
CA LEU A 45 7.10 -1.57 -3.36
C LEU A 45 8.00 -2.78 -3.64
N PRO A 46 9.29 -2.73 -3.27
CA PRO A 46 10.14 -3.92 -3.26
C PRO A 46 9.54 -5.02 -2.37
N GLU A 47 9.69 -6.27 -2.79
CA GLU A 47 9.10 -7.45 -2.11
C GLU A 47 9.47 -7.50 -0.61
N PHE A 48 10.73 -7.23 -0.26
CA PHE A 48 11.18 -7.22 1.14
C PHE A 48 10.49 -6.16 2.02
N VAL A 49 10.04 -5.04 1.42
CA VAL A 49 9.27 -4.00 2.13
C VAL A 49 7.85 -4.50 2.37
N LEU A 50 7.26 -5.19 1.39
CA LEU A 50 5.93 -5.76 1.51
C LEU A 50 5.88 -6.83 2.60
N ASP A 51 6.86 -7.74 2.63
CA ASP A 51 6.95 -8.79 3.65
C ASP A 51 6.98 -8.20 5.07
N ALA A 52 7.77 -7.14 5.26
CA ALA A 52 7.85 -6.40 6.51
C ALA A 52 6.52 -5.82 6.96
N ILE A 53 5.82 -5.19 6.03
CA ILE A 53 4.53 -4.56 6.27
C ILE A 53 3.51 -5.64 6.67
N LEU A 54 3.53 -6.80 5.98
CA LEU A 54 2.63 -7.91 6.27
C LEU A 54 2.80 -8.48 7.68
N GLU A 55 4.03 -8.48 8.23
CA GLU A 55 4.29 -8.93 9.60
C GLU A 55 3.65 -8.04 10.67
N GLU A 56 3.44 -6.75 10.37
CA GLU A 56 2.78 -5.79 11.27
C GLU A 56 1.25 -5.89 11.19
N PHE A 57 0.70 -6.50 10.14
CA PHE A 57 -0.74 -6.69 10.03
C PHE A 57 -1.20 -7.81 10.98
N PRO A 58 -2.17 -7.52 11.86
CA PRO A 58 -2.75 -8.56 12.72
C PRO A 58 -3.42 -9.67 11.91
N GLU A 59 -3.33 -10.91 12.39
CA GLU A 59 -3.95 -12.05 11.72
C GLU A 59 -5.49 -11.88 11.60
N PRO A 60 -6.09 -12.36 10.50
CA PRO A 60 -7.54 -12.37 10.35
C PRO A 60 -8.24 -12.99 11.57
N GLY A 61 -9.08 -12.20 12.24
CA GLY A 61 -9.86 -12.64 13.42
C GLY A 61 -9.26 -12.30 14.80
N LYS A 62 -8.03 -11.75 14.88
CA LYS A 62 -7.44 -11.27 16.15
C LYS A 62 -7.98 -9.92 16.62
N ILE A 63 -8.70 -9.25 15.74
CA ILE A 63 -9.16 -7.87 15.83
C ILE A 63 -10.60 -7.90 15.33
N GLY A 64 -11.51 -7.32 16.11
CA GLY A 64 -12.94 -7.25 15.80
C GLY A 64 -13.25 -6.30 14.65
N TRP A 65 -12.64 -6.48 13.47
CA TRP A 65 -12.85 -5.64 12.29
C TRP A 65 -14.26 -5.77 11.70
N LYS A 66 -15.02 -6.77 12.15
CA LYS A 66 -16.44 -6.97 11.82
C LYS A 66 -17.28 -6.87 13.09
N THR A 67 -17.40 -5.69 13.67
CA THR A 67 -18.51 -5.41 14.60
C THR A 67 -19.70 -4.91 13.80
N PHE A 68 -20.63 -5.80 13.47
CA PHE A 68 -21.96 -5.41 13.01
C PHE A 68 -22.81 -5.11 14.26
N ASP A 69 -22.65 -3.92 14.82
CA ASP A 69 -23.45 -3.45 15.97
C ASP A 69 -24.76 -2.78 15.57
N ASP A 70 -25.24 -3.02 14.34
CA ASP A 70 -26.51 -2.46 13.86
C ASP A 70 -27.57 -3.56 13.67
N PRO A 71 -28.63 -3.59 14.51
CA PRO A 71 -29.76 -4.51 14.35
C PRO A 71 -30.54 -4.35 13.03
N SER A 72 -30.30 -3.28 12.26
CA SER A 72 -31.01 -2.98 11.01
C SER A 72 -30.37 -3.57 9.76
N GLN A 73 -29.16 -4.13 9.84
CA GLN A 73 -28.49 -4.77 8.72
C GLN A 73 -29.02 -6.21 8.52
N LYS A 74 -30.20 -6.35 7.92
CA LYS A 74 -30.71 -7.63 7.41
C LYS A 74 -30.35 -7.81 5.93
N SER A 75 -29.72 -8.95 5.62
CA SER A 75 -29.56 -9.52 4.29
C SER A 75 -30.89 -9.93 3.66
#